data_AF-A0A1M4UBN7-F1
#
_entry.id   AF-A0A1M4UBN7-F1
#
_cell.length_a   1.000
_cell.length_b   1.000
_cell.length_c   1.000
_cell.angle_alpha   90.00
_cell.angle_beta   90.00
_cell.angle_gamma   90.00
#
_symmetry.space_group_name_H-M   'P 1'
#
loop_
_entity.id
_entity.type
_entity.pdbx_description
1 polymer ?
#
loop_
_entity_poly.entity_id
_entity_poly.type
_entity_poly.pdbx_seq_one_letter_code
_entity_poly.pdbx_strand_id
1 'polypeptide(L)'
;MKKIETKIDEAFKNTFLLPREKTVTQFLVDVLHSKYTFREDDKKIEVISLYYYASSPLSFLFALPHYEYYSPDKTIQMAELHLKDHSFEDYSYMDVEELCKKVLNENNIDYSPYLNAYNQLDYAHYWENQFGLESDFLMNCWRNAKEQTQSKTIGFLESSDGAGGVFDMDNGFDVPFDVDMDEYLRSHGFVIEKD
;
A
#
# COMPACT_ATOMS: atom_id res chain seq x y z
N MET A 1 -12.23 20.36 -13.99
CA MET A 1 -11.64 19.05 -13.67
C MET A 1 -10.73 19.09 -12.44
N LYS A 2 -9.56 19.75 -12.46
CA LYS A 2 -8.63 19.73 -11.30
C LYS A 2 -9.27 19.98 -9.92
N LYS A 3 -10.23 20.91 -9.83
CA LYS A 3 -10.94 21.20 -8.57
C LYS A 3 -11.89 20.08 -8.09
N ILE A 4 -12.47 19.29 -9.00
CA ILE A 4 -13.36 18.17 -8.60
C ILE A 4 -12.53 16.96 -8.19
N GLU A 5 -11.46 16.68 -8.93
CA GLU A 5 -10.50 15.62 -8.62
C GLU A 5 -9.92 15.78 -7.21
N THR A 6 -9.43 16.98 -6.84
CA THR A 6 -8.93 17.24 -5.48
C THR A 6 -10.00 17.05 -4.40
N LYS A 7 -11.28 17.35 -4.70
CA LYS A 7 -12.37 17.10 -3.74
C LYS A 7 -12.65 15.61 -3.56
N ILE A 8 -12.54 14.84 -4.64
CA ILE A 8 -12.64 13.38 -4.59
C ILE A 8 -11.45 12.82 -3.81
N ASP A 9 -10.22 13.32 -4.04
CA ASP A 9 -9.03 12.92 -3.26
C ASP A 9 -9.24 13.15 -1.75
N GLU A 10 -9.72 14.33 -1.37
CA GLU A 10 -9.99 14.69 0.02
C GLU A 10 -11.07 13.80 0.64
N ALA A 11 -12.17 13.57 -0.07
CA ALA A 11 -13.23 12.68 0.38
C ALA A 11 -12.72 11.25 0.56
N PHE A 12 -11.96 10.73 -0.41
CA PHE A 12 -11.41 9.38 -0.38
C PHE A 12 -10.44 9.20 0.79
N LYS A 13 -9.50 10.14 0.97
CA LYS A 13 -8.57 10.15 2.12
C LYS A 13 -9.32 10.13 3.44
N ASN A 14 -10.30 11.03 3.62
CA ASN A 14 -11.01 11.17 4.88
C ASN A 14 -11.91 9.98 5.21
N THR A 15 -12.52 9.37 4.19
CA THR A 15 -13.45 8.26 4.36
C THR A 15 -12.73 6.92 4.49
N PHE A 16 -11.72 6.68 3.66
CA PHE A 16 -11.10 5.37 3.56
C PHE A 16 -9.69 5.33 4.17
N LEU A 17 -8.83 6.31 3.93
CA LEU A 17 -7.41 6.19 4.30
C LEU A 17 -7.13 6.56 5.76
N LEU A 18 -7.41 7.80 6.15
CA LEU A 18 -7.05 8.35 7.46
C LEU A 18 -7.58 7.54 8.66
N PRO A 19 -8.82 6.99 8.65
CA PRO A 19 -9.29 6.16 9.75
C PRO A 19 -8.42 4.93 10.04
N ARG A 20 -7.70 4.42 9.02
CA ARG A 20 -6.89 3.19 9.07
C ARG A 20 -5.45 3.46 9.49
N GLU A 21 -4.99 4.71 9.47
CA GLU A 21 -3.58 5.11 9.64
C GLU A 21 -2.95 4.52 10.90
N LYS A 22 -3.63 4.64 12.04
CA LYS A 22 -3.11 4.15 13.33
C LYS A 22 -2.88 2.64 13.33
N THR A 23 -3.83 1.88 12.79
CA THR A 23 -3.77 0.42 12.77
C THR A 23 -2.69 -0.06 11.82
N VAL A 24 -2.62 0.51 10.62
CA VAL A 24 -1.60 0.18 9.62
C VAL A 24 -0.20 0.54 10.14
N THR A 25 -0.03 1.73 10.71
CA THR A 25 1.25 2.15 11.30
C THR A 25 1.68 1.21 12.44
N GLN A 26 0.76 0.82 13.33
CA GLN A 26 1.08 -0.09 14.43
C GLN A 26 1.49 -1.48 13.94
N PHE A 27 0.84 -1.99 12.90
CA PHE A 27 1.24 -3.24 12.26
C PHE A 27 2.68 -3.14 11.72
N LEU A 28 3.02 -2.05 11.02
CA LEU A 28 4.37 -1.84 10.51
C LEU A 28 5.40 -1.67 11.63
N VAL A 29 5.04 -1.04 12.75
CA VAL A 29 5.89 -0.98 13.96
C VAL A 29 6.16 -2.38 14.50
N ASP A 30 5.15 -3.24 14.58
CA ASP A 30 5.27 -4.62 15.04
C ASP A 30 6.18 -5.44 14.11
N VAL A 31 6.06 -5.23 12.78
CA VAL A 31 6.95 -5.80 11.76
C VAL A 31 8.39 -5.35 11.97
N LEU A 32 8.64 -4.05 12.10
CA LEU A 32 9.98 -3.46 12.23
C LEU A 32 10.66 -3.79 13.56
N HIS A 33 9.91 -3.98 14.65
CA HIS A 33 10.44 -4.45 15.93
C HIS A 33 10.67 -5.96 15.98
N SER A 34 10.51 -6.68 14.86
CA SER A 34 10.68 -8.14 14.81
C SER A 34 9.80 -8.87 15.84
N LYS A 35 8.58 -8.37 16.08
CA LYS A 35 7.60 -9.08 16.93
C LYS A 35 7.19 -10.42 16.31
N TYR A 36 7.32 -10.53 14.99
CA TYR A 36 7.07 -11.72 14.20
C TYR A 36 8.36 -12.51 14.01
N THR A 37 8.28 -13.84 14.15
CA THR A 37 9.40 -14.74 13.84
C THR A 37 9.30 -15.14 12.38
N PHE A 38 9.78 -14.27 11.49
CA PHE A 38 9.67 -14.49 10.05
C PHE A 38 10.39 -15.75 9.57
N ARG A 39 11.50 -16.13 10.21
CA ARG A 39 12.39 -17.21 9.76
C ARG A 39 12.73 -18.20 10.87
N GLU A 40 13.03 -19.43 10.48
CA GLU A 40 13.54 -20.46 11.40
C GLU A 40 15.00 -20.26 11.80
N ASP A 41 15.79 -19.60 10.94
CA ASP A 41 17.13 -19.16 11.29
C ASP A 41 17.07 -17.77 11.92
N ASP A 42 17.88 -17.52 12.95
CA ASP A 42 17.96 -16.22 13.64
C ASP A 42 18.64 -15.13 12.75
N LYS A 43 18.62 -15.29 11.42
CA LYS A 43 19.17 -14.32 10.47
C LYS A 43 18.35 -13.04 10.56
N LYS A 44 19.03 -11.93 10.81
CA LYS A 44 18.41 -10.61 10.87
C LYS A 44 17.79 -10.26 9.51
N ILE A 45 16.53 -9.81 9.54
CA ILE A 45 15.84 -9.30 8.35
C ILE A 45 16.18 -7.83 8.14
N GLU A 46 16.76 -7.53 6.99
CA GLU A 46 17.18 -6.19 6.56
C GLU A 46 16.34 -5.68 5.40
N VAL A 47 15.69 -6.59 4.65
CA VAL A 47 14.80 -6.26 3.52
C VAL A 47 13.46 -6.98 3.68
N ILE A 48 12.38 -6.22 3.64
CA ILE A 48 10.99 -6.70 3.75
C ILE A 48 10.22 -6.29 2.51
N SER A 49 9.38 -7.21 2.02
CA SER A 49 8.31 -6.90 1.08
C SER A 49 7.01 -6.73 1.84
N LEU A 50 6.34 -5.59 1.65
CA LEU A 50 4.96 -5.34 2.07
C LEU A 50 4.05 -5.49 0.86
N TYR A 51 3.17 -6.47 0.90
CA TYR A 51 2.21 -6.73 -0.14
C TYR A 51 0.85 -6.14 0.22
N TYR A 52 0.21 -5.50 -0.77
CA TYR A 52 -1.18 -5.10 -0.71
C TYR A 52 -2.04 -5.96 -1.63
N TYR A 53 -3.30 -6.21 -1.25
CA TYR A 53 -4.21 -6.97 -2.09
C TYR A 53 -4.68 -6.14 -3.29
N ALA A 54 -4.28 -6.48 -4.52
CA ALA A 54 -4.50 -5.62 -5.70
C ALA A 54 -5.98 -5.25 -5.95
N SER A 55 -6.92 -6.14 -5.63
CA SER A 55 -8.36 -5.87 -5.81
C SER A 55 -8.96 -4.97 -4.72
N SER A 56 -8.26 -4.83 -3.57
CA SER A 56 -8.62 -3.94 -2.48
C SER A 56 -7.38 -3.68 -1.62
N PRO A 57 -6.53 -2.70 -1.99
CA PRO A 57 -5.18 -2.55 -1.43
C PRO A 57 -5.11 -2.46 0.09
N LEU A 58 -6.14 -1.93 0.73
CA LEU A 58 -6.18 -1.77 2.18
C LEU A 58 -7.06 -2.78 2.90
N SER A 59 -7.67 -3.74 2.22
CA SER A 59 -8.40 -4.80 2.93
C SER A 59 -7.46 -5.75 3.68
N PHE A 60 -6.34 -6.05 3.05
CA PHE A 60 -5.37 -7.02 3.53
C PHE A 60 -3.97 -6.59 3.16
N LEU A 61 -3.10 -6.50 4.16
CA LEU A 61 -1.66 -6.30 3.98
C LEU A 61 -0.92 -7.50 4.56
N PHE A 62 0.18 -7.88 3.93
CA PHE A 62 1.08 -8.85 4.53
C PHE A 62 2.54 -8.50 4.28
N ALA A 63 3.39 -8.75 5.27
CA ALA A 63 4.81 -8.48 5.22
C ALA A 63 5.59 -9.80 5.38
N LEU A 64 6.66 -9.93 4.60
CA LEU A 64 7.58 -11.06 4.70
C LEU A 64 9.02 -10.65 4.30
N PRO A 65 10.04 -11.45 4.65
CA PRO A 65 11.38 -11.25 4.12
C PRO A 65 11.35 -11.25 2.59
N HIS A 66 12.05 -10.29 1.98
CA HIS A 66 12.07 -10.14 0.52
C HIS A 66 12.69 -11.39 -0.15
N TYR A 67 11.97 -11.98 -1.10
CA TYR A 67 12.29 -13.30 -1.67
C TYR A 67 13.63 -13.35 -2.41
N GLU A 68 14.10 -12.22 -2.97
CA GLU A 68 15.41 -12.16 -3.62
C GLU A 68 16.60 -12.25 -2.65
N TYR A 69 16.40 -11.95 -1.37
CA TYR A 69 17.47 -11.89 -0.36
C TYR A 69 17.41 -13.06 0.62
N TYR A 70 16.24 -13.65 0.78
CA TYR A 70 15.95 -14.62 1.82
C TYR A 70 15.31 -15.85 1.21
N SER A 71 15.89 -17.03 1.47
CA SER A 71 15.35 -18.29 0.96
C SER A 71 13.93 -18.51 1.48
N PRO A 72 12.93 -18.71 0.60
CA PRO A 72 11.55 -18.96 1.00
C PRO A 72 11.39 -20.21 1.88
N ASP A 73 12.24 -21.22 1.71
CA ASP A 73 12.19 -22.49 2.46
C ASP A 73 12.40 -22.30 3.97
N LYS A 74 13.03 -21.19 4.35
CA LYS A 74 13.32 -20.85 5.74
C LYS A 74 12.32 -19.86 6.34
N THR A 75 11.40 -19.33 5.54
CA THR A 75 10.36 -18.41 5.99
C THR A 75 9.23 -19.21 6.63
N ILE A 76 9.03 -19.05 7.93
CA ILE A 76 8.04 -19.81 8.71
C ILE A 76 6.78 -19.01 9.03
N GLN A 77 6.82 -17.69 8.87
CA GLN A 77 5.70 -16.81 9.16
C GLN A 77 5.64 -15.66 8.16
N MET A 78 4.42 -15.31 7.75
CA MET A 78 4.08 -14.03 7.14
C MET A 78 3.32 -13.21 8.18
N ALA A 79 3.68 -11.94 8.32
CA ALA A 79 2.95 -11.02 9.17
C ALA A 79 1.74 -10.51 8.40
N GLU A 80 0.55 -10.65 8.96
CA GLU A 80 -0.69 -10.35 8.26
C GLU A 80 -1.49 -9.28 9.02
N LEU A 81 -2.09 -8.36 8.26
CA LEU A 81 -3.05 -7.38 8.74
C LEU A 81 -4.33 -7.49 7.92
N HIS A 82 -5.39 -7.97 8.58
CA HIS A 82 -6.76 -7.96 8.05
C HIS A 82 -7.51 -6.79 8.69
N LEU A 83 -7.82 -5.73 7.95
CA LEU A 83 -8.41 -4.52 8.56
C LEU A 83 -9.82 -4.74 9.12
N LYS A 84 -10.56 -5.73 8.59
CA LYS A 84 -11.83 -6.20 9.17
C LYS A 84 -11.71 -6.64 10.63
N ASP A 85 -10.57 -7.21 11.03
CA ASP A 85 -10.33 -7.65 12.41
C ASP A 85 -10.12 -6.45 13.36
N HIS A 86 -9.96 -5.25 12.78
CA HIS A 86 -9.85 -3.98 13.47
C HIS A 86 -11.09 -3.09 13.30
N SER A 87 -12.25 -3.69 13.00
CA SER A 87 -13.54 -2.99 12.84
C SER A 87 -13.62 -2.04 11.65
N PHE A 88 -12.75 -2.19 10.65
CA PHE A 88 -12.87 -1.46 9.39
C PHE A 88 -13.55 -2.35 8.35
N GLU A 89 -14.60 -1.85 7.72
CA GLU A 89 -15.19 -2.52 6.57
C GLU A 89 -14.25 -2.42 5.36
N ASP A 90 -14.13 -3.50 4.60
CA ASP A 90 -13.44 -3.47 3.31
C ASP A 90 -14.23 -2.57 2.35
N TYR A 91 -13.57 -1.60 1.71
CA TYR A 91 -14.21 -0.80 0.68
C TYR A 91 -14.05 -1.48 -0.67
N SER A 92 -15.12 -1.50 -1.44
CA SER A 92 -15.18 -2.04 -2.79
C SER A 92 -15.15 -0.92 -3.83
N TYR A 93 -15.02 -1.30 -5.11
CA TYR A 93 -15.22 -0.39 -6.24
C TYR A 93 -16.57 0.34 -6.15
N MET A 94 -17.63 -0.32 -5.67
CA MET A 94 -18.95 0.30 -5.54
C MET A 94 -18.98 1.40 -4.47
N ASP A 95 -18.26 1.21 -3.36
CA ASP A 95 -18.18 2.23 -2.30
C ASP A 95 -17.43 3.48 -2.78
N VAL A 96 -16.37 3.27 -3.58
CA VAL A 96 -15.61 4.33 -4.24
C VAL A 96 -16.47 5.07 -5.27
N GLU A 97 -17.25 4.33 -6.07
CA GLU A 97 -18.18 4.88 -7.03
C GLU A 97 -19.23 5.78 -6.35
N GLU A 98 -19.85 5.30 -5.26
CA GLU A 98 -20.84 6.05 -4.50
C GLU A 98 -20.24 7.29 -3.82
N LEU A 99 -19.01 7.20 -3.32
CA LEU A 99 -18.26 8.37 -2.83
C LEU A 99 -18.09 9.41 -3.94
N CYS A 100 -17.68 8.99 -5.14
CA CYS A 100 -17.52 9.88 -6.29
C CYS A 100 -18.84 10.56 -6.67
N LYS A 101 -19.94 9.79 -6.80
CA LYS A 101 -21.28 10.33 -7.06
C LYS A 101 -21.70 11.35 -6.02
N LYS A 102 -21.47 11.07 -4.74
CA LYS A 102 -21.78 12.01 -3.65
C LYS A 102 -21.04 13.34 -3.83
N VAL A 103 -19.72 13.30 -4.06
CA VAL A 103 -18.92 14.50 -4.29
C VAL A 103 -19.41 15.25 -5.53
N LEU A 104 -19.73 14.56 -6.63
CA LEU A 104 -20.24 15.19 -7.84
C LEU A 104 -21.59 15.88 -7.62
N ASN A 105 -22.52 15.22 -6.93
CA ASN A 105 -23.84 15.77 -6.55
C ASN A 105 -23.69 17.03 -5.68
N GLU A 106 -22.86 16.99 -4.63
CA GLU A 106 -22.59 18.13 -3.74
C GLU A 106 -21.98 19.33 -4.48
N ASN A 107 -21.40 19.10 -5.65
CA ASN A 107 -20.78 20.13 -6.49
C ASN A 107 -21.61 20.49 -7.73
N ASN A 108 -22.85 20.00 -7.84
CA ASN A 108 -23.75 20.21 -8.98
C ASN A 108 -23.12 19.83 -10.33
N ILE A 109 -22.34 18.74 -10.37
CA ILE A 109 -21.77 18.21 -11.60
C ILE A 109 -22.73 17.18 -12.19
N ASP A 110 -23.18 17.40 -13.42
CA ASP A 110 -23.93 16.40 -14.18
C ASP A 110 -22.96 15.32 -14.70
N TYR A 111 -23.15 14.09 -14.20
CA TYR A 111 -22.41 12.89 -14.60
C TYR A 111 -23.28 11.87 -15.33
N SER A 112 -24.53 12.21 -15.67
CA SER A 112 -25.41 11.33 -16.43
C SER A 112 -24.82 10.83 -17.76
N PRO A 113 -23.96 11.58 -18.50
CA PRO A 113 -23.34 11.07 -19.72
C PRO A 113 -22.35 9.92 -19.50
N TYR A 114 -21.85 9.74 -18.27
CA TYR A 114 -20.86 8.72 -17.90
C TYR A 114 -21.45 7.59 -17.06
N LEU A 115 -22.77 7.49 -17.02
CA LEU A 115 -23.47 6.34 -16.46
C LEU A 115 -23.62 5.27 -17.54
N ASN A 116 -23.33 4.01 -17.18
CA ASN A 116 -23.63 2.87 -18.03
C ASN A 116 -25.13 2.50 -17.98
N ALA A 117 -25.54 1.47 -18.73
CA ALA A 117 -26.93 1.00 -18.76
C ALA A 117 -27.48 0.50 -17.41
N TYR A 118 -26.62 0.27 -16.42
CA TYR A 118 -26.94 -0.16 -15.06
C TYR A 118 -26.84 0.99 -14.04
N ASN A 119 -26.74 2.25 -14.49
CA ASN A 119 -26.50 3.43 -13.66
C ASN A 119 -25.22 3.38 -12.82
N GLN A 120 -24.21 2.63 -13.29
CA GLN A 120 -22.89 2.65 -12.70
C GLN A 120 -22.06 3.77 -13.33
N LEU A 121 -21.41 4.57 -12.50
CA LEU A 121 -20.56 5.67 -12.90
C LEU A 121 -19.18 5.15 -13.31
N ASP A 122 -18.77 5.50 -14.53
CA ASP A 122 -17.36 5.46 -14.90
C ASP A 122 -16.66 6.69 -14.30
N TYR A 123 -16.16 6.54 -13.07
CA TYR A 123 -15.56 7.66 -12.34
C TYR A 123 -14.18 8.04 -12.86
N ALA A 124 -13.57 7.24 -13.76
CA ALA A 124 -12.28 7.57 -14.37
C ALA A 124 -12.34 8.88 -15.17
N HIS A 125 -13.53 9.26 -15.67
CA HIS A 125 -13.75 10.57 -16.29
C HIS A 125 -13.56 11.77 -15.34
N TYR A 126 -13.51 11.54 -14.03
CA TYR A 126 -13.43 12.56 -13.00
C TYR A 126 -12.23 12.39 -12.05
N TRP A 127 -11.72 11.17 -11.90
CA TRP A 127 -10.73 10.82 -10.89
C TRP A 127 -9.96 9.55 -11.26
N GLU A 128 -8.63 9.67 -11.37
CA GLU A 128 -7.71 8.58 -11.72
C GLU A 128 -6.63 8.35 -10.64
N ASN A 129 -6.65 9.13 -9.55
CA ASN A 129 -5.56 9.21 -8.57
C ASN A 129 -5.69 8.23 -7.39
N GLN A 130 -6.60 7.24 -7.46
CA GLN A 130 -6.86 6.33 -6.34
C GLN A 130 -5.57 5.63 -5.85
N PHE A 131 -4.85 4.99 -6.76
CA PHE A 131 -3.63 4.24 -6.43
C PHE A 131 -2.55 5.15 -5.83
N GLY A 132 -2.37 6.35 -6.39
CA GLY A 132 -1.41 7.33 -5.86
C GLY A 132 -1.68 7.65 -4.39
N LEU A 133 -2.95 7.87 -4.03
CA LEU A 133 -3.33 8.15 -2.64
C LEU A 133 -3.14 6.95 -1.71
N GLU A 134 -3.46 5.73 -2.16
CA GLU A 134 -3.29 4.50 -1.39
C GLU A 134 -1.80 4.20 -1.15
N SER A 135 -0.97 4.33 -2.18
CA SER A 135 0.48 4.17 -2.10
C SER A 135 1.10 5.21 -1.16
N ASP A 136 0.79 6.50 -1.36
CA ASP A 136 1.26 7.59 -0.49
C ASP A 136 0.87 7.36 0.98
N PHE A 137 -0.34 6.84 1.22
CA PHE A 137 -0.79 6.49 2.57
C PHE A 137 0.06 5.40 3.20
N LEU A 138 0.37 4.32 2.46
CA LEU A 138 1.22 3.24 2.95
C LEU A 138 2.66 3.72 3.19
N MET A 139 3.22 4.55 2.30
CA MET A 139 4.54 5.16 2.47
C MET A 139 4.60 6.06 3.71
N ASN A 140 3.55 6.84 3.97
CA ASN A 140 3.45 7.65 5.17
C ASN A 140 3.38 6.79 6.45
N CYS A 141 2.59 5.71 6.44
CA CYS A 141 2.53 4.76 7.56
C CYS A 141 3.89 4.11 7.82
N TRP A 142 4.62 3.74 6.76
CA TRP A 142 5.96 3.17 6.84
C TRP A 142 6.97 4.14 7.43
N ARG A 143 7.01 5.39 6.94
CA ARG A 143 7.87 6.44 7.50
C ARG A 143 7.59 6.65 8.99
N ASN A 144 6.32 6.76 9.37
CA ASN A 144 5.91 6.92 10.77
C ASN A 144 6.34 5.71 11.63
N ALA A 145 6.28 4.49 11.09
CA ALA A 145 6.74 3.29 11.79
C ALA A 145 8.27 3.25 11.95
N LYS A 146 9.04 3.66 10.93
CA LYS A 146 10.50 3.80 11.01
C LYS A 146 10.93 4.87 12.00
N GLU A 147 10.23 6.00 12.04
CA GLU A 147 10.49 7.06 13.04
C GLU A 147 10.27 6.54 14.48
N GLN A 148 9.24 5.72 14.72
CA GLN A 148 8.97 5.15 16.04
C GLN A 148 9.97 4.05 16.45
N THR A 149 10.42 3.24 15.49
CA THR A 149 11.28 2.08 15.76
C THR A 149 12.77 2.37 15.59
N GLN A 150 13.12 3.48 14.93
CA GLN A 150 14.48 3.79 14.46
C GLN A 150 15.07 2.66 13.58
N SER A 151 14.20 1.87 12.94
CA SER A 151 14.62 0.73 12.13
C SER A 151 15.37 1.17 10.88
N LYS A 152 16.37 0.36 10.51
CA LYS A 152 17.12 0.48 9.25
C LYS A 152 16.65 -0.50 8.18
N THR A 153 15.63 -1.30 8.46
CA THR A 153 15.05 -2.23 7.49
C THR A 153 14.55 -1.45 6.27
N ILE A 154 14.82 -2.02 5.10
CA ILE A 154 14.39 -1.53 3.81
C ILE A 154 13.06 -2.21 3.47
N GLY A 155 12.09 -1.43 3.02
CA GLY A 155 10.75 -1.91 2.67
C GLY A 155 10.48 -1.73 1.19
N PHE A 156 9.91 -2.74 0.54
CA PHE A 156 9.39 -2.66 -0.81
C PHE A 156 7.88 -2.89 -0.80
N LEU A 157 7.11 -1.99 -1.41
CA LEU A 157 5.67 -2.13 -1.59
C LEU A 157 5.41 -2.85 -2.91
N GLU A 158 4.66 -3.94 -2.84
CA GLU A 158 4.37 -4.80 -3.99
C GLU A 158 2.87 -5.12 -4.06
N SER A 159 2.34 -5.22 -5.27
CA SER A 159 0.98 -5.75 -5.48
C SER A 159 0.96 -7.26 -5.29
N SER A 160 -0.08 -7.80 -4.66
CA SER A 160 -0.23 -9.25 -4.46
C SER A 160 -0.30 -10.08 -5.76
N ASP A 161 -0.64 -9.45 -6.88
CA ASP A 161 -0.72 -10.08 -8.21
C ASP A 161 0.51 -9.80 -9.09
N GLY A 162 1.51 -9.08 -8.56
CA GLY A 162 2.74 -8.69 -9.26
C GLY A 162 2.56 -7.67 -10.39
N ALA A 163 1.37 -7.13 -10.63
CA ALA A 163 1.09 -6.23 -11.75
C ALA A 163 1.33 -4.75 -11.44
N GLY A 164 1.45 -4.38 -10.16
CA GLY A 164 1.52 -3.00 -9.69
C GLY A 164 2.92 -2.37 -9.64
N GLY A 165 3.97 -3.11 -9.99
CA GLY A 165 5.36 -2.65 -9.82
C GLY A 165 5.89 -2.84 -8.41
N VAL A 166 7.14 -2.43 -8.19
CA VAL A 166 7.85 -2.53 -6.90
C VAL A 166 8.28 -1.13 -6.49
N PHE A 167 7.79 -0.64 -5.34
CA PHE A 167 8.15 0.70 -4.86
C PHE A 167 9.03 0.62 -3.63
N ASP A 168 10.13 1.34 -3.62
CA ASP A 168 10.91 1.55 -2.40
C ASP A 168 10.10 2.42 -1.43
N MET A 169 9.82 1.88 -0.25
CA MET A 169 8.97 2.54 0.73
C MET A 169 9.64 3.71 1.46
N ASP A 170 10.97 3.81 1.41
CA ASP A 170 11.71 4.90 2.06
C ASP A 170 11.71 6.19 1.23
N ASN A 171 11.57 6.09 -0.09
CA ASN A 171 11.67 7.23 -1.00
C ASN A 171 10.53 7.32 -2.05
N GLY A 172 9.68 6.30 -2.15
CA GLY A 172 8.57 6.23 -3.11
C GLY A 172 9.00 5.94 -4.56
N PHE A 173 10.25 5.53 -4.79
CA PHE A 173 10.77 5.27 -6.12
C PHE A 173 10.19 3.96 -6.68
N ASP A 174 9.60 4.03 -7.87
CA ASP A 174 9.17 2.87 -8.65
C ASP A 174 10.40 2.21 -9.28
N VAL A 175 10.78 1.04 -8.77
CA VAL A 175 11.94 0.28 -9.22
C VAL A 175 11.57 -0.43 -10.52
N PRO A 176 12.17 -0.05 -11.66
CA PRO A 176 11.84 -0.66 -12.94
C PRO A 176 12.16 -2.16 -12.95
N PHE A 177 11.32 -2.96 -13.61
CA PHE A 177 11.48 -4.41 -13.69
C PHE A 177 12.81 -4.86 -14.32
N ASP A 178 13.42 -4.05 -15.17
CA ASP A 178 14.71 -4.32 -15.82
C ASP A 178 15.92 -3.92 -14.97
N VAL A 179 15.71 -3.28 -13.81
CA VAL A 179 16.77 -2.93 -12.87
C VAL A 179 16.95 -4.07 -11.87
N ASP A 180 18.18 -4.54 -11.74
CA ASP A 180 18.55 -5.51 -10.71
C ASP A 180 18.45 -4.86 -9.31
N MET A 181 17.74 -5.50 -8.39
CA MET A 181 17.53 -4.96 -7.03
C MET A 181 18.84 -4.77 -6.26
N ASP A 182 19.87 -5.59 -6.49
CA ASP A 182 21.18 -5.39 -5.86
C ASP A 182 21.87 -4.16 -6.42
N GLU A 183 21.77 -3.93 -7.74
CA GLU A 183 22.31 -2.71 -8.37
C GLU A 183 21.62 -1.47 -7.81
N TYR A 184 20.29 -1.51 -7.71
CA TYR A 184 19.50 -0.45 -7.10
C TYR A 184 19.94 -0.18 -5.65
N LEU A 185 19.95 -1.19 -4.78
CA LEU A 185 20.33 -1.04 -3.38
C LEU A 185 21.77 -0.57 -3.19
N ARG A 186 22.71 -1.10 -3.97
CA ARG A 186 24.12 -0.68 -3.93
C ARG A 186 24.31 0.78 -4.34
N SER A 187 23.58 1.24 -5.35
CA SER A 187 23.61 2.65 -5.77
C SER A 187 23.12 3.60 -4.66
N HIS A 188 22.30 3.10 -3.74
CA HIS A 188 21.81 3.80 -2.55
C HIS A 188 22.65 3.53 -1.28
N GLY A 189 23.78 2.82 -1.42
CA GLY A 189 24.73 2.58 -0.33
C GLY A 189 24.38 1.38 0.58
N PHE A 190 23.42 0.55 0.18
CA PHE A 190 23.06 -0.67 0.89
C PHE A 190 23.82 -1.87 0.32
N VAL A 191 24.33 -2.73 1.20
CA VAL A 191 24.95 -4.01 0.83
C VAL A 191 24.30 -5.07 1.69
N ILE A 192 23.47 -5.91 1.07
CA ILE A 192 22.70 -6.95 1.75
C ILE A 192 23.27 -8.32 1.38
N GLU A 193 23.45 -9.19 2.37
CA GLU A 193 23.91 -10.56 2.16
C GLU A 193 22.74 -11.48 1.82
N LYS A 194 22.66 -11.90 0.55
CA LYS A 194 21.73 -12.92 0.07
C LYS A 194 22.03 -14.29 0.70
N ASP A 195 21.01 -15.11 0.86
CA ASP A 195 21.14 -16.53 1.22
C ASP A 195 21.85 -17.36 0.15
#